data_AF-H5SST3-F1
#
_entry.id   AF-H5SST3-F1
#
_cell.length_a   1.000
_cell.length_b   1.000
_cell.length_c   1.000
_cell.angle_alpha   90.00
_cell.angle_beta   90.00
_cell.angle_gamma   90.00
#
_symmetry.space_group_name_H-M   'P 1'
#
loop_
_entity.id
_entity.type
_entity.pdbx_description
1 polymer ?
#
loop_
_entity_poly.entity_id
_entity_poly.type
_entity_poly.pdbx_seq_one_letter_code
_entity_poly.pdbx_strand_id
1 'polypeptide(L)' 'MTIEEEIIKELDRLPPELQKRVLEFTRALALSLPTGVPGKQLLRFFGVLNAEDARAMAQAIEAECEQVDQNAW' A
#
# COMPACT_ATOMS: atom_id res chain seq x y z
N MET A 1 4.83 29.27 -0.47
CA MET A 1 5.58 28.53 -1.49
C MET A 1 5.51 27.07 -1.11
N THR A 2 5.05 26.20 -2.01
CA THR A 2 4.95 24.75 -1.75
C THR A 2 6.18 24.03 -2.29
N ILE A 3 6.43 22.81 -1.80
CA ILE A 3 7.50 21.96 -2.33
C ILE A 3 7.29 21.68 -3.83
N GLU A 4 6.04 21.54 -4.28
CA GLU A 4 5.70 21.39 -5.70
C GLU A 4 6.15 22.61 -6.52
N GLU A 5 5.86 23.82 -6.04
CA GLU A 5 6.25 25.07 -6.71
C GLU A 5 7.78 25.22 -6.79
N GLU A 6 8.53 24.78 -5.77
CA GLU A 6 9.99 24.78 -5.77
C GLU A 6 10.56 23.77 -6.77
N ILE A 7 10.00 22.57 -6.84
CA ILE A 7 10.41 21.54 -7.79
C ILE A 7 10.21 22.01 -9.23
N ILE A 8 9.07 22.65 -9.54
CA ILE A 8 8.80 23.18 -10.89
C ILE A 8 9.85 24.24 -11.27
N LYS A 9 10.17 25.17 -10.35
CA LYS A 9 11.17 26.22 -10.62
C LYS A 9 12.56 25.67 -10.93
N GLU A 10 12.99 24.62 -10.22
CA GLU A 10 14.29 23.99 -10.49
C GLU A 10 14.24 23.13 -11.77
N LEU A 11 13.12 22.45 -12.04
CA LEU A 11 12.92 21.66 -13.25
C LEU A 11 12.99 22.51 -14.53
N ASP A 12 12.40 23.71 -14.51
CA ASP A 12 12.39 24.65 -15.65
C ASP A 12 13.80 25.12 -16.06
N ARG A 13 14.78 25.04 -15.16
CA ARG A 13 16.18 25.42 -15.42
C ARG A 13 16.99 24.29 -16.04
N LEU A 14 16.48 23.07 -16.03
CA LEU A 14 17.20 21.90 -16.54
C LEU A 14 17.04 21.77 -18.06
N PRO A 15 18.08 21.31 -18.78
CA PRO A 15 17.94 20.94 -20.18
C PRO A 15 16.97 19.74 -20.35
N PRO A 16 16.35 19.56 -21.53
CA PRO A 16 15.31 18.56 -21.76
C PRO A 16 15.69 17.12 -21.35
N GLU A 17 16.94 16.71 -21.59
CA GLU A 17 17.42 15.37 -21.22
C GLU A 17 17.43 15.14 -19.70
N LEU A 18 17.74 16.18 -18.92
CA LEU A 18 17.70 16.10 -17.46
C LEU A 18 16.27 16.19 -16.94
N GLN A 19 15.40 16.98 -17.57
CA GLN A 19 13.97 16.98 -17.25
C GLN A 19 13.35 15.59 -17.45
N LYS A 20 13.72 14.90 -18.54
CA LYS A 20 13.29 13.53 -18.81
C LYS A 20 13.74 12.55 -17.70
N ARG A 21 14.98 12.68 -17.21
CA ARG A 21 15.47 11.87 -16.08
C ARG A 21 14.68 12.13 -14.79
N VAL A 22 14.31 13.37 -14.51
CA VAL A 22 13.45 13.69 -13.35
C VAL A 22 12.05 13.08 -13.52
N LEU A 23 11.48 13.14 -14.72
CA LEU A 23 10.20 12.49 -15.03
C LEU A 23 10.26 10.97 -14.84
N GLU A 24 11.33 10.32 -15.30
CA GLU A 24 11.53 8.88 -15.10
C GLU A 24 11.67 8.54 -13.61
N PHE A 25 12.42 9.36 -12.86
CA PHE A 25 12.59 9.17 -11.42
C PHE A 25 11.28 9.32 -10.63
N THR A 26 10.49 10.37 -10.91
CA THR A 26 9.20 10.58 -10.24
C THR A 26 8.20 9.46 -10.53
N ARG A 27 8.20 8.91 -11.75
CA ARG A 27 7.42 7.71 -12.10
C ARG A 27 7.89 6.48 -11.31
N ALA A 28 9.20 6.26 -11.19
CA ALA A 28 9.74 5.17 -10.40
C ALA A 28 9.38 5.30 -8.91
N LEU A 29 9.43 6.51 -8.36
CA LEU A 29 8.94 6.79 -7.00
C LEU A 29 7.46 6.45 -6.84
N ALA A 30 6.61 6.87 -7.78
CA ALA A 30 5.18 6.55 -7.74
C ALA A 30 4.92 5.03 -7.77
N LEU A 31 5.71 4.27 -8.53
CA LEU A 31 5.62 2.81 -8.57
C LEU A 31 6.15 2.13 -7.29
N SER A 32 7.05 2.80 -6.55
CA SER A 32 7.56 2.28 -5.27
C SER A 32 6.56 2.42 -4.12
N LEU A 33 5.53 3.26 -4.29
CA LEU A 33 4.47 3.38 -3.30
C LEU A 33 3.65 2.09 -3.25
N PRO A 34 3.32 1.59 -2.05
CA PRO A 34 2.42 0.45 -1.92
C PRO A 34 1.12 0.74 -2.66
N THR A 35 0.82 -0.06 -3.69
CA THR A 35 -0.45 0.05 -4.39
C THR A 35 -1.42 -0.96 -3.78
N GLY A 36 -2.52 -0.44 -3.25
CA GLY A 36 -3.62 -1.29 -2.80
C GLY A 36 -4.28 -2.00 -3.98
N VAL A 37 -4.86 -3.17 -3.72
CA VAL A 37 -5.74 -3.84 -4.70
C VAL A 37 -7.06 -3.07 -4.76
N PRO A 38 -7.55 -2.65 -5.95
CA PRO A 38 -8.85 -1.99 -6.05
C PRO A 38 -9.94 -2.87 -5.44
N GLY A 39 -10.75 -2.33 -4.53
CA GLY A 39 -11.77 -3.10 -3.79
C GLY A 39 -12.73 -3.88 -4.70
N LYS A 40 -13.04 -3.34 -5.89
CA LYS A 40 -13.84 -4.04 -6.92
C LYS A 40 -13.26 -5.41 -7.34
N GLN A 41 -11.93 -5.58 -7.28
CA GLN A 41 -11.29 -6.87 -7.58
C GLN A 41 -11.47 -7.89 -6.46
N LEU A 42 -11.76 -7.44 -5.23
CA LEU A 42 -12.03 -8.32 -4.09
C LEU A 42 -13.42 -8.95 -4.15
N LEU A 43 -14.34 -8.39 -4.96
CA LEU A 43 -15.69 -8.94 -5.15
C LEU A 43 -15.69 -10.39 -5.64
N ARG A 44 -14.63 -10.85 -6.32
CA ARG A 44 -14.47 -12.25 -6.73
C ARG A 44 -14.42 -13.23 -5.55
N PHE A 45 -14.12 -12.74 -4.35
CA PHE A 45 -14.07 -13.53 -3.12
C PHE A 45 -15.38 -13.48 -2.33
N PHE A 46 -16.39 -12.74 -2.81
CA PHE A 46 -17.69 -12.69 -2.16
C PHE A 46 -18.32 -14.07 -2.09
N GLY A 47 -18.69 -14.50 -0.88
CA GLY A 47 -19.29 -15.82 -0.63
C GLY A 47 -18.32 -17.00 -0.64
N VAL A 48 -17.00 -16.78 -0.76
CA VAL A 48 -15.99 -17.85 -0.64
C VAL A 48 -15.92 -18.40 0.79
N LEU A 49 -16.09 -17.54 1.79
CA LEU A 49 -16.11 -17.94 3.19
C LEU A 49 -17.50 -18.44 3.58
N ASN A 50 -17.63 -19.72 3.88
CA ASN A 50 -18.87 -20.25 4.43
C ASN A 50 -18.90 -20.09 5.97
N ALA A 51 -20.04 -20.42 6.59
CA ALA A 51 -20.23 -20.24 8.03
C ALA A 51 -19.31 -21.12 8.91
N GLU A 52 -18.90 -22.29 8.40
CA GLU A 52 -17.94 -23.16 9.08
C GLU A 52 -16.53 -22.58 9.01
N ASP A 53 -16.09 -22.13 7.84
CA ASP A 53 -14.81 -21.45 7.65
C ASP A 53 -14.70 -20.22 8.57
N ALA A 54 -15.76 -19.41 8.63
CA ALA A 54 -15.85 -18.24 9.49
C ALA A 54 -15.73 -18.59 10.97
N ARG A 55 -16.40 -19.68 11.39
CA ARG A 55 -16.35 -20.15 12.79
C ARG A 55 -14.96 -20.67 13.15
N ALA A 56 -14.34 -21.44 12.25
CA ALA A 56 -12.99 -21.95 12.45
C ALA A 56 -11.97 -20.81 12.55
N MET A 57 -12.06 -19.79 11.70
CA MET A 57 -11.23 -18.60 11.79
C MET A 57 -11.42 -17.85 13.12
N ALA A 58 -12.65 -17.65 13.56
CA ALA A 58 -12.94 -16.97 14.83
C ALA A 58 -12.33 -17.73 16.02
N GLN A 59 -12.50 -19.06 16.06
CA GLN A 59 -11.92 -19.90 17.10
C GLN A 59 -10.39 -19.83 17.13
N ALA A 60 -9.74 -19.83 15.97
CA ALA A 60 -8.28 -19.72 15.88
C ALA A 60 -7.77 -18.36 16.39
N ILE A 61 -8.48 -17.27 16.09
CA ILE A 61 -8.14 -15.93 16.59
C ILE A 61 -8.21 -15.89 18.12
N GLU A 62 -9.31 -16.36 18.69
CA GLU A 62 -9.54 -16.39 20.14
C GLU A 62 -8.53 -17.28 20.88
N ALA A 63 -8.20 -18.45 20.31
CA ALA A 63 -7.31 -19.42 20.94
C ALA A 63 -5.82 -19.08 20.80
N GLU A 64 -5.41 -18.45 19.71
CA GLU A 64 -3.98 -18.35 19.34
C GLU A 64 -3.47 -16.91 19.15
N CYS A 65 -4.32 -15.94 18.81
CA CYS A 65 -3.89 -14.56 18.51
C CYS A 65 -4.25 -13.56 19.62
N GLU A 66 -5.36 -13.75 20.32
CA GLU A 66 -5.81 -12.84 21.38
C GLU A 66 -5.29 -13.23 22.78
N GLN A 67 -4.70 -14.42 22.90
CA GLN A 67 -4.06 -14.92 24.10
C GLN A 67 -2.62 -14.37 24.18
N VAL A 68 -2.47 -13.18 24.76
CA VAL A 68 -1.15 -12.63 25.05
C VAL A 68 -0.64 -13.24 26.37
N ASP A 69 0.44 -14.01 26.31
CA ASP A 69 1.15 -14.42 27.52
C ASP A 69 1.81 -13.19 28.15
N GLN A 70 1.24 -12.75 29.27
CA GLN A 70 1.70 -11.58 30.02
C GLN A 70 3.11 -11.75 30.61
N ASN A 71 3.64 -12.99 30.61
CA ASN A 71 4.96 -13.33 31.14
C ASN A 71 5.97 -13.69 30.04
N ALA A 72 5.63 -13.52 28.76
CA ALA A 72 6.51 -13.87 27.63
C ALA A 72 7.67 -12.87 27.37
N TRP A 73 8.01 -12.02 28.34
CA TRP A 73 9.10 -11.04 28.28
C TRP A 73 10.11 -11.24 29.41
#